data_AF-A0A084A364-F1
#
_entry.id   AF-A0A084A364-F1
#
_cell.length_a   1.000
_cell.length_b   1.000
_cell.length_c   1.000
_cell.angle_alpha   90.00
_cell.angle_beta   90.00
_cell.angle_gamma   90.00
#
_symmetry.space_group_name_H-M   'P 1'
#
loop_
_entity.id
_entity.type
_entity.pdbx_description
1 polymer ?
#
loop_
_entity_poly.entity_id
_entity_poly.type
_entity_poly.pdbx_seq_one_letter_code
_entity_poly.pdbx_strand_id
1 'polypeptide(L)'
;MTTTPSVISKCLDFYSELNSEKIALLPLIYHPQIELVDPLGQHTGIAAVEAYFRSLLTRTAHCRFSIDTYFSQDQQTCLNWIMSYSHPKLEKGRTLELEGCSILRVQDDKIIWQRDYYDMGAMLYEHIPLLGPVIKQLKKRVNQ
;
A
#
# COMPACT_ATOMS: atom_id res chain seq x y z
N MET A 1 3.93 -29.11 3.97
CA MET A 1 4.52 -28.08 3.09
C MET A 1 3.36 -27.22 2.63
N THR A 2 3.20 -26.01 3.17
CA THR A 2 2.14 -25.09 2.75
C THR A 2 2.53 -24.54 1.37
N THR A 3 1.76 -24.89 0.35
CA THR A 3 1.97 -24.41 -1.02
C THR A 3 1.52 -22.96 -1.06
N THR A 4 2.44 -22.02 -1.26
CA THR A 4 2.10 -20.60 -1.46
C THR A 4 1.19 -20.48 -2.69
N PRO A 5 0.01 -19.83 -2.59
CA PRO A 5 -0.89 -19.67 -3.73
C PRO A 5 -0.22 -18.93 -4.90
N SER A 6 -0.54 -19.31 -6.15
CA SER A 6 0.13 -18.77 -7.34
C SER A 6 -0.10 -17.27 -7.49
N VAL A 7 -1.27 -16.77 -7.06
CA VAL A 7 -1.60 -15.35 -7.07
C VAL A 7 -0.68 -14.49 -6.21
N ILE A 8 -0.09 -15.04 -5.15
CA ILE A 8 0.83 -14.26 -4.30
C ILE A 8 2.05 -13.86 -5.12
N SER A 9 2.65 -14.76 -5.89
CA SER A 9 3.76 -14.42 -6.79
C SER A 9 3.38 -13.32 -7.78
N LYS A 10 2.22 -13.45 -8.44
CA LYS A 10 1.70 -12.42 -9.36
C LYS A 10 1.49 -11.07 -8.68
N CYS A 11 1.04 -11.10 -7.43
CA CYS A 11 0.88 -9.92 -6.60
C CYS A 11 2.22 -9.25 -6.30
N LEU A 12 3.25 -10.02 -5.94
CA LEU A 12 4.60 -9.49 -5.70
C LEU A 12 5.15 -8.78 -6.95
N ASP A 13 5.04 -9.45 -8.11
CA ASP A 13 5.50 -8.91 -9.40
C ASP A 13 4.72 -7.66 -9.82
N PHE A 14 3.44 -7.61 -9.49
CA PHE A 14 2.60 -6.43 -9.77
C PHE A 14 3.03 -5.21 -8.94
N TYR A 15 3.27 -5.39 -7.64
CA TYR A 15 3.61 -4.28 -6.75
C TYR A 15 5.04 -3.74 -6.99
N SER A 16 5.98 -4.58 -7.41
CA SER A 16 7.35 -4.16 -7.75
C SER A 16 7.41 -3.30 -9.01
N GLU A 17 6.51 -3.57 -9.97
CA GLU A 17 6.42 -2.87 -11.25
C GLU A 17 5.18 -1.97 -11.37
N LEU A 18 4.56 -1.61 -10.24
CA LEU A 18 3.33 -0.84 -10.20
C LEU A 18 3.47 0.49 -10.96
N ASN A 19 2.62 0.66 -11.97
CA ASN A 19 2.48 1.89 -12.73
C ASN A 19 1.07 1.99 -13.33
N SER A 20 0.75 3.14 -13.93
CA SER A 20 -0.58 3.44 -14.45
C SER A 20 -1.03 2.48 -15.56
N GLU A 21 -0.11 1.94 -16.35
CA GLU A 21 -0.39 0.99 -17.43
C GLU A 21 -0.76 -0.39 -16.87
N LYS A 22 -0.12 -0.78 -15.76
CA LYS A 22 -0.35 -2.07 -15.11
C LYS A 22 -1.65 -2.17 -14.34
N ILE A 23 -2.34 -1.07 -14.05
CA ILE A 23 -3.65 -1.09 -13.36
C ILE A 23 -4.64 -2.04 -14.06
N ALA A 24 -4.59 -2.15 -15.39
CA ALA A 24 -5.45 -3.07 -16.15
C ALA A 24 -5.23 -4.56 -15.82
N LEU A 25 -4.14 -4.90 -15.11
CA LEU A 25 -3.83 -6.26 -14.66
C LEU A 25 -4.46 -6.59 -13.29
N LEU A 26 -5.02 -5.61 -12.57
CA LEU A 26 -5.65 -5.82 -11.26
C LEU A 26 -6.71 -6.95 -11.27
N PRO A 27 -7.57 -7.09 -12.30
CA PRO A 27 -8.52 -8.20 -12.37
C PRO A 27 -7.88 -9.60 -12.45
N LEU A 28 -6.60 -9.72 -12.79
CA LEU A 28 -5.87 -11.00 -12.79
C LEU A 28 -5.39 -11.40 -11.38
N ILE A 29 -5.36 -10.45 -10.45
CA ILE A 29 -4.81 -10.61 -9.11
C ILE A 29 -5.92 -10.58 -8.06
N TYR A 30 -6.88 -9.67 -8.22
CA TYR A 30 -7.96 -9.45 -7.26
C TYR A 30 -9.25 -10.13 -7.69
N HIS A 31 -9.99 -10.60 -6.68
CA HIS A 31 -11.33 -11.12 -6.86
C HIS A 31 -12.29 -9.97 -7.24
N PRO A 32 -13.34 -10.19 -8.04
CA PRO A 32 -14.32 -9.15 -8.39
C PRO A 32 -14.94 -8.44 -7.17
N GLN A 33 -15.03 -9.14 -6.04
CA GLN A 33 -15.58 -8.67 -4.76
C GLN A 33 -14.50 -8.32 -3.73
N ILE A 34 -13.28 -7.99 -4.17
CA ILE A 34 -12.17 -7.58 -3.27
C ILE A 34 -12.61 -6.52 -2.26
N GLU A 35 -12.24 -6.70 -1.00
CA GLU A 35 -12.23 -5.64 0.00
C GLU A 35 -10.79 -5.22 0.30
N LEU A 36 -10.43 -3.99 -0.07
CA LEU A 36 -9.15 -3.37 0.26
C LEU A 36 -9.37 -2.32 1.35
N VAL A 37 -8.61 -2.43 2.44
CA VAL A 37 -8.66 -1.49 3.57
C VAL A 37 -7.27 -0.95 3.83
N ASP A 38 -7.12 0.36 3.90
CA ASP A 38 -5.89 1.00 4.31
C ASP A 38 -6.19 2.21 5.23
N PRO A 39 -5.17 2.91 5.74
CA PRO A 39 -5.37 4.13 6.52
C PRO A 39 -6.11 5.27 5.78
N LEU A 40 -6.16 5.27 4.44
CA LEU A 40 -6.85 6.28 3.63
C LEU A 40 -8.33 5.95 3.43
N GLY A 41 -8.72 4.68 3.50
CA GLY A 41 -10.11 4.27 3.44
C GLY A 41 -10.35 2.78 3.17
N GLN A 42 -11.59 2.47 2.81
CA GLN A 42 -12.03 1.13 2.42
C GLN A 42 -12.61 1.17 1.01
N HIS A 43 -12.23 0.19 0.19
CA HIS A 43 -12.61 0.06 -1.21
C HIS A 43 -13.15 -1.34 -1.46
N THR A 44 -14.38 -1.44 -1.95
CA THR A 44 -15.05 -2.72 -2.20
C THR A 44 -15.34 -2.89 -3.68
N GLY A 45 -14.92 -4.02 -4.24
CA GLY A 45 -15.07 -4.39 -5.63
C GLY A 45 -13.93 -3.92 -6.52
N ILE A 46 -13.68 -4.67 -7.59
CA ILE A 46 -12.52 -4.45 -8.47
C ILE A 46 -12.51 -3.05 -9.11
N ALA A 47 -13.68 -2.53 -9.49
CA ALA A 47 -13.79 -1.19 -10.08
C ALA A 47 -13.38 -0.07 -9.11
N ALA A 48 -13.73 -0.21 -7.82
CA ALA A 48 -13.37 0.76 -6.80
C ALA A 48 -11.85 0.73 -6.52
N VAL A 49 -11.27 -0.48 -6.48
CA VAL A 49 -9.82 -0.67 -6.33
C VAL A 49 -9.06 -0.09 -7.52
N GLU A 50 -9.48 -0.36 -8.76
CA GLU A 50 -8.87 0.24 -9.95
C GLU A 50 -8.91 1.78 -9.93
N ALA A 51 -10.06 2.36 -9.59
CA ALA A 51 -10.20 3.81 -9.48
C ALA A 51 -9.30 4.40 -8.39
N TYR A 52 -9.19 3.70 -7.24
CA TYR A 52 -8.29 4.07 -6.15
C TYR A 52 -6.83 4.10 -6.61
N PHE A 53 -6.33 3.03 -7.23
CA PHE A 53 -4.96 2.96 -7.74
C PHE A 53 -4.68 4.03 -8.82
N ARG A 54 -5.65 4.34 -9.70
CA ARG A 54 -5.52 5.44 -10.67
C ARG A 54 -5.36 6.80 -9.99
N SER A 55 -6.17 7.06 -8.95
CA SER A 55 -6.07 8.30 -8.19
C SER A 55 -4.76 8.39 -7.40
N LEU A 56 -4.27 7.28 -6.86
CA LEU A 56 -2.99 7.21 -6.16
C LEU A 56 -1.82 7.56 -7.11
N LEU A 57 -1.74 6.89 -8.25
CA LEU A 57 -0.63 7.04 -9.21
C LEU A 57 -0.65 8.36 -9.98
N THR A 58 -1.81 8.97 -10.21
CA THR A 58 -1.88 10.31 -10.83
C THR A 58 -1.33 11.42 -9.94
N ARG A 59 -1.25 11.19 -8.62
CA ARG A 59 -0.83 12.19 -7.63
C ARG A 59 0.63 12.03 -7.20
N THR A 60 1.25 10.88 -7.43
CA THR A 60 2.65 10.61 -7.07
C THR A 60 3.55 10.62 -8.31
N ALA A 61 4.67 11.34 -8.24
CA ALA A 61 5.67 11.34 -9.31
C ALA A 61 6.42 9.98 -9.39
N HIS A 62 6.50 9.28 -8.26
CA HIS A 62 7.07 7.94 -8.15
C HIS A 62 6.37 7.21 -7.00
N CYS A 63 6.03 5.94 -7.17
CA CYS A 63 5.50 5.06 -6.12
C CYS A 63 5.88 3.62 -6.46
N ARG A 64 6.83 3.04 -5.72
CA ARG A 64 7.26 1.66 -5.89
C ARG A 64 7.27 0.97 -4.54
N PHE A 65 6.81 -0.28 -4.51
CA PHE A 65 6.89 -1.14 -3.34
C PHE A 65 8.05 -2.11 -3.52
N SER A 66 8.95 -2.15 -2.56
CA SER A 66 9.96 -3.20 -2.41
C SER A 66 9.46 -4.15 -1.35
N ILE A 67 9.15 -5.40 -1.72
CA ILE A 67 8.68 -6.41 -0.78
C ILE A 67 9.90 -7.11 -0.21
N ASP A 68 10.08 -7.01 1.10
CA ASP A 68 11.25 -7.52 1.80
C ASP A 68 11.07 -8.99 2.19
N THR A 69 9.95 -9.28 2.86
CA THR A 69 9.62 -10.62 3.34
C THR A 69 8.12 -10.89 3.22
N TYR A 70 7.76 -12.16 3.07
CA TYR A 70 6.38 -12.59 3.17
C TYR A 70 6.24 -13.90 3.94
N PHE A 71 5.12 -14.05 4.63
CA PHE A 71 4.76 -15.24 5.38
C PHE A 71 3.38 -15.71 4.92
N SER A 72 3.29 -16.96 4.48
CA SER A 72 2.01 -17.54 4.04
C SER A 72 1.61 -18.72 4.91
N GLN A 73 0.37 -18.72 5.35
CA GLN A 73 -0.26 -19.83 6.05
C GLN A 73 -1.70 -20.00 5.55
N ASP A 74 -2.01 -21.20 5.08
CA ASP A 74 -3.30 -21.54 4.46
C ASP A 74 -3.67 -20.56 3.32
N GLN A 75 -4.76 -19.82 3.47
CA GLN A 75 -5.23 -18.81 2.51
C GLN A 75 -4.91 -17.37 2.96
N GLN A 76 -3.97 -17.20 3.88
CA GLN A 76 -3.54 -15.88 4.36
C GLN A 76 -2.05 -15.65 4.09
N THR A 77 -1.72 -14.44 3.65
CA THR A 77 -0.34 -14.03 3.42
C THR A 77 -0.11 -12.67 4.05
N CYS A 78 0.93 -12.56 4.87
CA CYS A 78 1.46 -11.28 5.34
C CYS A 78 2.64 -10.87 4.46
N LEU A 79 2.65 -9.64 3.99
CA LEU A 79 3.72 -9.01 3.22
C LEU A 79 4.33 -7.89 4.04
N ASN A 80 5.66 -7.84 4.17
CA ASN A 80 6.38 -6.67 4.65
C ASN A 80 6.98 -5.93 3.46
N TRP A 81 6.80 -4.62 3.42
CA TRP A 81 7.22 -3.82 2.29
C TRP A 81 7.76 -2.46 2.70
N ILE A 82 8.58 -1.90 1.81
CA ILE A 82 9.04 -0.52 1.84
C ILE A 82 8.47 0.17 0.61
N MET A 83 7.68 1.22 0.82
CA MET A 83 7.16 2.07 -0.23
C MET A 83 8.09 3.25 -0.45
N SER A 84 8.73 3.31 -1.62
CA SER A 84 9.50 4.46 -2.08
C SER A 84 8.61 5.37 -2.92
N TYR A 85 8.30 6.57 -2.41
CA TYR A 85 7.39 7.49 -3.06
C TYR A 85 7.96 8.92 -3.16
N SER A 86 7.50 9.67 -4.17
CA SER A 86 7.80 11.10 -4.31
C SER A 86 6.54 11.84 -4.68
N HIS A 87 6.30 12.95 -4.00
CA HIS A 87 5.18 13.84 -4.28
C HIS A 87 5.72 15.26 -4.50
N PRO A 88 5.38 15.96 -5.61
CA PRO A 88 5.95 17.27 -5.93
C PRO A 88 5.76 18.34 -4.85
N LYS A 89 4.69 18.21 -4.04
CA LYS A 89 4.36 19.13 -2.95
C LYS A 89 5.03 18.80 -1.59
N LEU A 90 5.75 17.68 -1.49
CA LEU A 90 6.43 17.23 -0.27
C LEU A 90 7.95 17.26 -0.48
N GLU A 91 8.72 17.76 0.49
CA GLU A 91 10.19 17.75 0.51
C GLU A 91 10.86 18.15 -0.84
N LYS A 92 10.25 19.08 -1.58
CA LYS A 92 10.69 19.52 -2.93
C LYS A 92 10.83 18.37 -3.94
N GLY A 93 10.02 17.33 -3.83
CA GLY A 93 10.03 16.17 -4.73
C GLY A 93 11.09 15.11 -4.40
N ARG A 94 11.72 15.17 -3.22
CA ARG A 94 12.64 14.12 -2.75
C ARG A 94 11.90 12.79 -2.60
N THR A 95 12.58 11.69 -2.92
CA THR A 95 12.09 10.33 -2.62
C THR A 95 12.10 10.09 -1.11
N LEU A 96 10.96 9.62 -0.62
CA LEU A 96 10.72 9.22 0.76
C LEU A 96 10.47 7.72 0.81
N GLU A 97 10.74 7.13 1.96
CA GLU A 97 10.51 5.72 2.22
C GLU A 97 9.54 5.56 3.39
N LEU A 98 8.65 4.59 3.26
CA LEU A 98 7.68 4.24 4.30
C LEU A 98 7.64 2.72 4.44
N GLU A 99 7.87 2.24 5.65
CA GLU A 99 7.71 0.83 5.99
C GLU A 99 6.24 0.53 6.30
N GLY A 100 5.80 -0.65 5.88
CA GLY A 100 4.46 -1.13 6.15
C GLY A 100 4.34 -2.63 5.99
N CYS A 101 3.15 -3.13 6.29
CA CYS A 101 2.80 -4.50 6.01
C CYS A 101 1.37 -4.63 5.49
N SER A 102 1.13 -5.68 4.71
CA SER A 102 -0.19 -6.01 4.17
C SER A 102 -0.58 -7.41 4.56
N ILE A 103 -1.82 -7.59 5.01
CA ILE A 103 -2.43 -8.90 5.20
C ILE A 103 -3.36 -9.16 4.03
N LEU A 104 -3.14 -10.27 3.34
CA LEU A 104 -3.90 -10.72 2.19
C LEU A 104 -4.67 -11.99 2.56
N ARG A 105 -5.89 -12.12 2.03
CA ARG A 105 -6.61 -13.39 1.98
C ARG A 105 -6.88 -13.76 0.54
N VAL A 106 -6.64 -15.02 0.23
CA VAL A 106 -6.84 -15.60 -1.10
C VAL A 106 -8.12 -16.43 -1.10
N GLN A 107 -8.84 -16.39 -2.21
CA GLN A 107 -9.94 -17.28 -2.54
C GLN A 107 -9.92 -17.49 -4.07
N ASP A 108 -10.07 -18.73 -4.53
CA ASP A 108 -10.12 -19.06 -5.97
C ASP A 108 -8.91 -18.54 -6.77
N ASP A 109 -7.70 -18.63 -6.16
CA ASP A 109 -6.44 -18.08 -6.69
C ASP A 109 -6.52 -16.57 -7.01
N LYS A 110 -7.29 -15.83 -6.21
CA LYS A 110 -7.43 -14.37 -6.26
C LYS A 110 -7.44 -13.75 -4.87
N ILE A 111 -6.94 -12.54 -4.72
CA ILE A 111 -7.03 -11.81 -3.45
C ILE A 111 -8.47 -11.33 -3.27
N ILE A 112 -9.15 -11.82 -2.23
CA ILE A 112 -10.53 -11.44 -1.87
C ILE A 112 -10.56 -10.35 -0.78
N TRP A 113 -9.50 -10.26 0.03
CA TRP A 113 -9.39 -9.27 1.07
C TRP A 113 -7.93 -8.83 1.23
N GLN A 114 -7.70 -7.53 1.34
CA GLN A 114 -6.41 -6.93 1.61
C GLN A 114 -6.57 -5.88 2.69
N ARG A 115 -5.64 -5.86 3.65
CA ARG A 115 -5.50 -4.75 4.58
C ARG A 115 -4.07 -4.31 4.72
N ASP A 116 -3.85 -3.01 4.54
CA ASP A 116 -2.55 -2.38 4.66
C ASP A 116 -2.42 -1.68 6.01
N TYR A 117 -1.26 -1.84 6.63
CA TYR A 117 -0.86 -1.21 7.88
C TYR A 117 0.43 -0.43 7.63
N TYR A 118 0.35 0.89 7.75
CA TYR A 118 1.49 1.79 7.70
C TYR A 118 1.16 3.07 8.47
N ASP A 119 2.19 3.82 8.86
CA ASP A 119 2.01 5.09 9.53
C ASP A 119 1.65 6.18 8.52
N MET A 120 0.34 6.43 8.36
CA MET A 120 -0.16 7.53 7.53
C MET A 120 0.39 8.89 7.98
N GLY A 121 0.73 9.05 9.26
CA GLY A 121 1.31 10.27 9.76
C GLY A 121 2.75 10.50 9.35
N ALA A 122 3.56 9.43 9.32
CA ALA A 122 4.87 9.46 8.69
C ALA A 122 4.77 9.75 7.19
N MET A 123 3.72 9.25 6.52
CA MET A 123 3.50 9.48 5.09
C MET A 123 3.06 10.92 4.73
N LEU A 124 2.13 11.51 5.49
CA LEU A 124 1.50 12.79 5.16
C LEU A 124 1.90 13.92 6.11
N TYR A 125 1.85 13.69 7.43
CA TYR A 125 1.91 14.79 8.39
C TYR A 125 3.32 15.35 8.62
N GLU A 126 4.36 14.53 8.49
CA GLU A 126 5.74 15.01 8.69
C GLU A 126 6.26 15.91 7.55
N HIS A 127 5.56 15.90 6.40
CA HIS A 127 5.97 16.62 5.21
C HIS A 127 5.01 17.75 4.78
N ILE A 128 3.91 17.96 5.51
CA ILE A 128 3.05 19.14 5.35
C ILE A 128 3.64 20.30 6.18
N PRO A 129 4.19 21.36 5.54
CA PRO A 129 4.97 22.40 6.22
C PRO A 129 4.20 23.20 7.30
N LEU A 130 2.87 23.13 7.31
CA LEU A 130 2.02 23.84 8.26
C LEU A 130 1.66 23.04 9.53
N LEU A 131 1.87 21.72 9.57
CA LEU A 131 1.52 20.87 10.72
C LEU A 131 2.73 20.44 11.57
N GLY A 132 3.95 20.55 11.03
CA GLY A 132 5.19 20.18 11.72
C GLY A 132 5.40 20.82 13.11
N PRO A 133 5.15 22.13 13.33
CA PRO A 133 5.33 22.77 14.63
C PRO A 133 4.34 22.28 15.69
N VAL A 134 3.09 22.03 15.30
CA VAL A 134 2.01 21.60 16.19
C VAL A 134 2.25 20.17 16.67
N ILE A 135 2.67 19.27 15.77
CA ILE A 135 3.00 17.88 16.10
C ILE A 135 4.24 17.80 17.00
N LYS A 136 5.28 18.64 16.77
CA LYS A 136 6.45 18.73 17.66
C LYS A 136 6.07 19.16 19.08
N GLN A 137 5.11 20.08 19.24
CA GLN A 137 4.62 20.49 20.56
C GLN A 137 3.82 19.38 21.26
N LEU A 138 3.02 18.62 20.51
CA LEU A 138 2.28 17.47 21.07
C LEU A 138 3.22 16.33 21.49
N LYS A 139 4.20 15.96 20.64
CA LYS A 139 5.24 14.95 21.01
C LYS A 139 6.01 15.36 22.27
N LYS A 140 6.31 16.66 22.45
CA LYS A 140 6.94 17.18 23.69
C LYS A 140 6.07 17.06 24.94
N ARG A 141 4.74 17.16 24.81
CA ARG A 141 3.81 17.06 25.95
C ARG A 141 3.54 15.62 26.38
N VAL A 142 3.63 14.68 25.44
CA VAL A 142 3.41 13.24 25.73
C VAL A 142 4.66 12.57 26.32
N ASN A 143 5.86 13.08 26.00
CA ASN A 143 7.12 12.62 26.58
C ASN A 143 7.52 13.36 27.88
N GLN A 144 6.57 13.99 28.57
CA GLN A 144 6.73 14.56 29.91
C GLN A 144 5.93 13.77 30.94
#